data_AF-A0A8I6AMK2-F1
#
_entry.id   AF-A0A8I6AMK2-F1
#
_cell.length_a   1.000
_cell.length_b   1.000
_cell.length_c   1.000
_cell.angle_alpha   90.00
_cell.angle_beta   90.00
_cell.angle_gamma   90.00
#
_symmetry.space_group_name_H-M   'P 1'
#
loop_
_entity.id
_entity.type
_entity.pdbx_description
1 polymer ?
#
loop_
_entity_poly.entity_id
_entity_poly.type
_entity_poly.pdbx_seq_one_letter_code
_entity_poly.pdbx_strand_id
1 'polypeptide(L)'
;MSALSVPLQPSTVPVPSFPRPTTLEANQSREERGRARSVGLDFRLHKSAQDSPAKYLSNGPGQEPVTVLTIDLTKISKPSSSFEFRTWDPEGVIFYGDTNTEDDWFMLGLRDGQLEIQLHNLWARLTVGFGPRLNDGRWHPVELKMNGDSLLLWVDGKEMLCLRQVSASLADHPQLSMRIALGGLLLPTSKLRFPLVPALDGCIRRDIWLGHQAQLSTSARTSLGNCDVDLQPGLFFPPGTHAEFSLQDIPQPHTDPWTFSLELGFKLVDGAGRLLTLGTGTNSSWLTLHLQDQTVVLSSEAEPKLALPLAVGLPLQLKLDVFKVALSQGPKMEVLSTSLLRLASLWRLWSHPQGHLSLGALPGEDSSASFCLSDLWVQGQRLDIDKALSRSQDIWTHSCPQSPSNDTHTSH
;
A
#
# COMPACT_ATOMS: atom_id res chain seq x y z
N MET A 1 -38.57 36.44 -32.10
CA MET A 1 -37.39 36.01 -32.86
C MET A 1 -37.34 34.50 -32.78
N SER A 2 -37.72 33.85 -33.88
CA SER A 2 -37.96 32.41 -33.96
C SER A 2 -36.65 31.65 -34.12
N ALA A 3 -36.46 30.59 -33.33
CA ALA A 3 -35.35 29.67 -33.45
C ALA A 3 -35.55 28.76 -34.67
N LEU A 4 -34.58 28.75 -35.59
CA LEU A 4 -34.50 27.82 -36.71
C LEU A 4 -33.55 26.67 -36.34
N SER A 5 -34.11 25.46 -36.30
CA SER A 5 -33.41 24.20 -36.11
C SER A 5 -32.81 23.75 -37.46
N VAL A 6 -31.50 23.48 -37.51
CA VAL A 6 -30.83 22.86 -38.66
C VAL A 6 -30.45 21.43 -38.30
N PRO A 7 -30.79 20.40 -39.10
CA PRO A 7 -30.39 19.02 -38.85
C PRO A 7 -28.96 18.77 -39.37
N LEU A 8 -28.13 18.10 -38.56
CA LEU A 8 -26.81 17.61 -38.94
C LEU A 8 -26.95 16.28 -39.71
N GLN A 9 -26.49 16.22 -40.96
CA GLN A 9 -26.26 14.97 -41.70
C GLN A 9 -24.89 14.37 -41.32
N PRO A 10 -24.74 13.02 -41.30
CA PRO A 10 -23.46 12.37 -41.06
C PRO A 10 -22.59 12.36 -42.31
N SER A 11 -21.36 12.86 -42.20
CA SER A 11 -20.33 12.79 -43.22
C SER A 11 -19.61 11.43 -43.18
N THR A 12 -19.72 10.66 -44.26
CA THR A 12 -18.96 9.42 -44.48
C THR A 12 -17.53 9.75 -44.93
N VAL A 13 -16.53 9.36 -44.14
CA VAL A 13 -15.10 9.41 -44.49
C VAL A 13 -14.69 8.07 -45.11
N PRO A 14 -13.97 8.03 -46.25
CA PRO A 14 -13.52 6.77 -46.85
C PRO A 14 -12.34 6.16 -46.10
N VAL A 15 -12.36 4.83 -45.95
CA VAL A 15 -11.29 4.02 -45.35
C VAL A 15 -10.15 3.84 -46.37
N PRO A 16 -8.87 4.06 -46.00
CA PRO A 16 -7.75 3.79 -46.90
C PRO A 16 -7.53 2.27 -47.04
N SER A 17 -7.36 1.81 -48.28
CA SER A 17 -6.97 0.43 -48.58
C SER A 17 -5.44 0.32 -48.54
N PHE A 18 -4.92 -0.58 -47.71
CA PHE A 18 -3.50 -0.89 -47.65
C PHE A 18 -3.12 -1.84 -48.81
N PRO A 19 -2.01 -1.60 -49.53
CA PRO A 19 -1.53 -2.52 -50.56
C PRO A 19 -1.01 -3.83 -49.91
N ARG A 20 -1.18 -4.96 -50.61
CA ARG A 20 -0.59 -6.25 -50.20
C ARG A 20 0.94 -6.18 -50.24
N PRO A 21 1.64 -6.77 -49.26
CA PRO A 21 3.09 -6.79 -49.24
C PRO A 21 3.65 -7.60 -50.42
N THR A 22 4.78 -7.14 -50.94
CA THR A 22 5.47 -7.78 -52.07
C THR A 22 6.30 -8.98 -51.59
N THR A 23 6.62 -9.90 -52.51
CA THR A 23 7.33 -11.16 -52.24
C THR A 23 8.69 -11.00 -51.55
N LEU A 24 9.28 -9.80 -51.53
CA LEU A 24 10.49 -9.49 -50.76
C LEU A 24 10.22 -9.27 -49.26
N GLU A 25 9.13 -8.59 -48.90
CA GLU A 25 8.74 -8.32 -47.50
C GLU A 25 8.29 -9.61 -46.78
N ALA A 26 7.73 -10.57 -47.54
CA ALA A 26 7.39 -11.91 -47.05
C ALA A 26 8.63 -12.76 -46.73
N ASN A 27 9.78 -12.50 -47.37
CA ASN A 27 11.03 -13.23 -47.12
C ASN A 27 11.82 -12.63 -45.96
N GLN A 28 11.84 -11.29 -45.79
CA GLN A 28 12.42 -10.64 -44.60
C GLN A 28 11.68 -11.02 -43.31
N SER A 29 10.34 -11.06 -43.35
CA SER A 29 9.53 -11.53 -42.22
C SER A 29 9.68 -13.04 -41.92
N ARG A 30 10.18 -13.83 -42.88
CA ARG A 30 10.50 -15.26 -42.70
C ARG A 30 11.90 -15.47 -42.12
N GLU A 31 12.87 -14.62 -42.45
CA GLU A 31 14.20 -14.57 -41.82
C GLU A 31 14.14 -14.03 -40.38
N GLU A 32 13.34 -13.01 -40.10
CA GLU A 32 13.11 -12.51 -38.72
C GLU A 32 12.39 -13.55 -37.85
N ARG A 33 11.44 -14.30 -38.42
CA ARG A 33 10.77 -15.42 -37.73
C ARG A 33 11.69 -16.64 -37.54
N GLY A 34 12.69 -16.81 -38.40
CA GLY A 34 13.76 -17.79 -38.24
C GLY A 34 14.74 -17.41 -37.12
N ARG A 35 15.07 -16.12 -36.98
CA ARG A 35 15.93 -15.59 -35.92
C ARG A 35 15.24 -15.53 -34.54
N ALA A 36 13.93 -15.34 -34.53
CA ALA A 36 13.10 -15.45 -33.32
C ALA A 36 12.95 -16.90 -32.80
N ARG A 37 13.27 -17.92 -33.62
CA ARG A 37 13.30 -19.33 -33.19
C ARG A 37 14.66 -19.78 -32.65
N SER A 38 15.75 -19.05 -32.91
CA SER A 38 17.08 -19.36 -32.37
C SER A 38 17.39 -18.72 -31.02
N VAL A 39 16.50 -17.85 -30.52
CA VAL A 39 16.51 -17.37 -29.13
C VAL A 39 15.36 -18.05 -28.39
N GLY A 40 15.39 -19.39 -28.38
CA GLY A 40 14.67 -20.15 -27.38
C GLY A 40 15.34 -19.87 -26.04
N LEU A 41 14.93 -18.80 -25.36
CA LEU A 41 15.09 -18.69 -23.92
C LEU A 41 14.31 -19.86 -23.34
N ASP A 42 15.05 -20.92 -23.04
CA ASP A 42 14.58 -22.10 -22.34
C ASP A 42 14.02 -21.57 -21.00
N PHE A 43 12.69 -21.43 -20.90
CA PHE A 43 11.98 -21.14 -19.66
C PHE A 43 12.05 -22.38 -18.75
N ARG A 44 13.26 -22.79 -18.40
CA ARG A 44 13.51 -23.58 -17.22
C ARG A 44 13.85 -22.57 -16.14
N LEU A 45 12.81 -22.10 -15.44
CA LEU A 45 12.96 -21.75 -14.04
C LEU A 45 13.83 -22.86 -13.43
N HIS A 46 15.03 -22.51 -12.96
CA HIS A 46 15.85 -23.45 -12.23
C HIS A 46 14.99 -24.00 -11.09
N LYS A 47 14.61 -25.27 -11.21
CA LYS A 47 13.83 -26.05 -10.24
C LYS A 47 14.68 -26.38 -8.99
N SER A 48 15.45 -25.41 -8.50
CA SER A 48 16.28 -25.49 -7.30
C SER A 48 16.35 -24.14 -6.57
N ALA A 49 15.32 -23.30 -6.67
CA ALA A 49 15.02 -22.41 -5.56
C ALA A 49 14.19 -23.25 -4.57
N GLN A 50 14.85 -23.72 -3.52
CA GLN A 50 14.18 -24.23 -2.33
C GLN A 50 13.15 -23.14 -1.93
N ASP A 51 11.84 -23.45 -1.95
CA ASP A 51 10.75 -22.48 -1.75
C ASP A 51 11.01 -21.75 -0.42
N SER A 52 11.65 -20.59 -0.51
CA SER A 52 11.93 -19.75 0.65
C SER A 52 10.60 -19.13 1.06
N PRO A 53 10.29 -19.07 2.37
CA PRO A 53 9.04 -18.52 2.84
C PRO A 53 8.89 -17.08 2.33
N ALA A 54 7.66 -16.70 1.99
CA ALA A 54 7.39 -15.36 1.52
C ALA A 54 7.69 -14.34 2.63
N LYS A 55 8.31 -13.22 2.24
CA LYS A 55 8.72 -12.12 3.12
C LYS A 55 7.67 -11.02 3.04
N TYR A 56 7.19 -10.58 4.19
CA TYR A 56 6.35 -9.39 4.30
C TYR A 56 7.20 -8.12 4.20
N LEU A 57 6.72 -7.11 3.48
CA LEU A 57 7.47 -5.89 3.16
C LEU A 57 7.20 -4.72 4.10
N SER A 58 6.23 -4.82 5.01
CA SER A 58 5.92 -3.73 5.93
C SER A 58 6.73 -3.85 7.23
N ASN A 59 7.27 -2.73 7.70
CA ASN A 59 7.91 -2.60 9.02
C ASN A 59 7.37 -1.34 9.71
N GLY A 60 6.09 -1.38 10.11
CA GLY A 60 5.39 -0.19 10.62
C GLY A 60 5.32 0.91 9.55
N PRO A 61 5.62 2.19 9.86
CA PRO A 61 5.49 3.32 8.93
C PRO A 61 6.40 3.29 7.68
N GLY A 62 7.15 2.21 7.44
CA GLY A 62 8.02 2.05 6.26
C GLY A 62 9.31 2.86 6.28
N GLN A 63 9.64 3.49 7.42
CA GLN A 63 10.87 4.31 7.54
C GLN A 63 12.14 3.46 7.53
N GLU A 64 12.06 2.20 7.96
CA GLU A 64 13.18 1.27 8.00
C GLU A 64 12.90 0.05 7.11
N PRO A 65 13.86 -0.38 6.28
CA PRO A 65 13.71 -1.60 5.50
C PRO A 65 13.53 -2.84 6.37
N VAL A 66 12.81 -3.83 5.85
CA VAL A 66 12.64 -5.15 6.49
C VAL A 66 13.96 -5.92 6.51
N THR A 67 14.74 -5.81 5.44
CA THR A 67 16.05 -6.44 5.33
C THR A 67 16.96 -5.60 4.46
N VAL A 68 18.25 -5.66 4.75
CA VAL A 68 19.31 -5.00 3.98
C VAL A 68 20.37 -6.03 3.62
N LEU A 69 20.62 -6.19 2.32
CA LEU A 69 21.65 -7.04 1.75
C LEU A 69 22.81 -6.17 1.30
N THR A 70 24.05 -6.63 1.51
CA THR A 70 25.24 -5.98 0.96
C THR A 70 25.90 -6.92 -0.03
N ILE A 71 26.03 -6.49 -1.28
CA ILE A 71 26.51 -7.31 -2.39
C ILE A 71 27.78 -6.71 -2.96
N ASP A 72 28.79 -7.55 -3.14
CA ASP A 72 30.07 -7.20 -3.76
C ASP A 72 29.92 -7.25 -5.29
N LEU A 73 29.86 -6.08 -5.93
CA LEU A 73 29.63 -5.97 -7.38
C LEU A 73 30.81 -6.50 -8.20
N THR A 74 32.01 -6.65 -7.62
CA THR A 74 33.19 -7.16 -8.34
C THR A 74 33.02 -8.61 -8.82
N LYS A 75 32.09 -9.35 -8.21
CA LYS A 75 31.79 -10.74 -8.53
C LYS A 75 30.63 -10.89 -9.53
N ILE A 76 30.02 -9.77 -9.95
CA ILE A 76 28.83 -9.75 -10.78
C ILE A 76 29.19 -9.26 -12.19
N SER A 77 29.03 -10.14 -13.18
CA SER A 77 29.26 -9.79 -14.59
C SER A 77 27.97 -9.38 -15.33
N LYS A 78 26.81 -9.91 -14.90
CA LYS A 78 25.49 -9.64 -15.49
C LYS A 78 24.48 -9.43 -14.36
N PRO A 79 24.32 -8.18 -13.88
CA PRO A 79 23.39 -7.88 -12.80
C PRO A 79 21.95 -8.17 -13.21
N SER A 80 21.28 -9.04 -12.45
CA SER A 80 19.86 -9.32 -12.60
C SER A 80 19.21 -9.58 -11.26
N SER A 81 18.02 -9.02 -11.06
CA SER A 81 17.18 -9.27 -9.90
C SER A 81 15.82 -9.78 -10.35
N SER A 82 15.27 -10.75 -9.65
CA SER A 82 13.96 -11.34 -9.95
C SER A 82 13.24 -11.72 -8.67
N PHE A 83 11.93 -11.52 -8.62
CA PHE A 83 11.10 -11.90 -7.49
C PHE A 83 9.65 -12.07 -7.95
N GLU A 84 8.85 -12.77 -7.16
CA GLU A 84 7.39 -12.72 -7.26
C GLU A 84 6.86 -11.75 -6.21
N PHE A 85 5.92 -10.88 -6.59
CA PHE A 85 5.36 -9.83 -5.77
C PHE A 85 3.83 -9.89 -5.74
N ARG A 86 3.22 -9.60 -4.59
CA ARG A 86 1.76 -9.54 -4.41
C ARG A 86 1.39 -8.46 -3.40
N THR A 87 0.36 -7.66 -3.70
CA THR A 87 -0.20 -6.66 -2.78
C THR A 87 -1.63 -6.24 -3.16
N TRP A 88 -2.33 -5.56 -2.25
CA TRP A 88 -3.50 -4.70 -2.54
C TRP A 88 -3.19 -3.21 -2.33
N ASP A 89 -2.05 -2.90 -1.74
CA ASP A 89 -1.55 -1.56 -1.46
C ASP A 89 -1.21 -0.83 -2.76
N PRO A 90 -1.80 0.35 -3.02
CA PRO A 90 -1.56 1.10 -4.25
C PRO A 90 -0.23 1.87 -4.26
N GLU A 91 0.43 2.09 -3.11
CA GLU A 91 1.65 2.88 -3.01
C GLU A 91 2.64 2.22 -2.03
N GLY A 92 3.94 2.36 -2.25
CA GLY A 92 4.94 1.84 -1.32
C GLY A 92 6.24 1.41 -1.99
N VAL A 93 7.27 1.12 -1.20
CA VAL A 93 8.59 0.71 -1.72
C VAL A 93 8.70 -0.81 -1.73
N ILE A 94 8.97 -1.38 -2.90
CA ILE A 94 9.29 -2.80 -3.04
C ILE A 94 10.74 -3.02 -2.63
N PHE A 95 11.67 -2.32 -3.29
CA PHE A 95 13.07 -2.31 -2.89
C PHE A 95 13.76 -1.00 -3.27
N TYR A 96 14.83 -0.73 -2.54
CA TYR A 96 15.76 0.35 -2.77
C TYR A 96 17.17 -0.24 -2.85
N GLY A 97 18.05 0.36 -3.66
CA GLY A 97 19.46 0.00 -3.62
C GLY A 97 20.36 1.18 -3.92
N ASP A 98 21.53 1.17 -3.28
CA ASP A 98 22.51 2.22 -3.43
C ASP A 98 23.93 1.70 -3.37
N THR A 99 24.83 2.50 -3.94
CA THR A 99 26.27 2.40 -3.70
C THR A 99 26.72 3.60 -2.87
N ASN A 100 25.99 4.72 -3.01
CA ASN A 100 26.09 5.93 -2.20
C ASN A 100 24.68 6.57 -2.04
N THR A 101 24.22 6.76 -0.81
CA THR A 101 22.90 7.36 -0.52
C THR A 101 22.71 8.76 -1.06
N GLU A 102 23.82 9.51 -1.26
CA GLU A 102 23.73 10.91 -1.66
C GLU A 102 23.42 11.07 -3.15
N ASP A 103 24.07 10.27 -4.00
CA ASP A 103 24.12 10.51 -5.43
C ASP A 103 24.21 9.27 -6.31
N ASP A 104 24.07 8.04 -5.78
CA ASP A 104 23.98 6.81 -6.59
C ASP A 104 23.02 5.79 -5.97
N TRP A 105 21.75 5.92 -6.32
CA TRP A 105 20.66 5.09 -5.82
C TRP A 105 19.56 4.82 -6.86
N PHE A 106 18.85 3.72 -6.63
CA PHE A 106 17.73 3.23 -7.40
C PHE A 106 16.61 2.79 -6.45
N MET A 107 15.36 3.08 -6.79
CA MET A 107 14.18 2.65 -6.07
C MET A 107 13.16 2.09 -7.05
N LEU A 108 12.59 0.94 -6.71
CA LEU A 108 11.39 0.39 -7.35
C LEU A 108 10.26 0.33 -6.30
N GLY A 109 9.14 0.93 -6.63
CA GLY A 109 7.96 0.97 -5.78
C GLY A 109 6.67 0.90 -6.59
N LEU A 110 5.56 1.17 -5.91
CA LEU A 110 4.25 1.37 -6.52
C LEU A 110 3.78 2.80 -6.36
N ARG A 111 3.03 3.27 -7.35
CA ARG A 111 2.17 4.44 -7.27
C ARG A 111 0.90 4.20 -8.06
N ASP A 112 -0.25 4.46 -7.46
CA ASP A 112 -1.57 4.17 -8.05
C ASP A 112 -1.70 2.72 -8.57
N GLY A 113 -1.02 1.79 -7.88
CA GLY A 113 -0.93 0.37 -8.21
C GLY A 113 0.03 0.01 -9.34
N GLN A 114 0.64 0.98 -10.03
CA GLN A 114 1.61 0.74 -11.11
C GLN A 114 3.04 0.80 -10.60
N LEU A 115 3.97 0.10 -11.24
CA LEU A 115 5.37 0.17 -10.88
C LEU A 115 5.94 1.56 -11.20
N GLU A 116 6.71 2.10 -10.26
CA GLU A 116 7.45 3.35 -10.42
C GLU A 116 8.94 3.11 -10.13
N ILE A 117 9.80 3.59 -11.03
CA ILE A 117 11.24 3.72 -10.78
C ILE A 117 11.57 5.16 -10.44
N GLN A 118 12.37 5.36 -9.41
CA GLN A 118 13.15 6.58 -9.24
C GLN A 118 14.64 6.22 -9.17
N LEU A 119 15.45 6.91 -9.97
CA LEU A 119 16.89 6.69 -10.07
C LEU A 119 17.59 8.04 -9.98
N HIS A 120 18.69 8.08 -9.24
CA HIS A 120 19.63 9.19 -9.28
C HIS A 120 21.05 8.64 -9.24
N ASN A 121 21.80 8.88 -10.32
CA ASN A 121 23.23 8.62 -10.41
C ASN A 121 23.94 9.66 -11.29
N LEU A 122 25.23 9.46 -11.54
CA LEU A 122 26.05 10.34 -12.40
C LEU A 122 25.52 10.46 -13.83
N TRP A 123 24.84 9.43 -14.35
CA TRP A 123 24.39 9.36 -15.74
C TRP A 123 22.94 9.83 -15.92
N ALA A 124 22.09 9.57 -14.93
CA ALA A 124 20.66 9.80 -15.03
C ALA A 124 20.02 10.22 -13.70
N ARG A 125 19.04 11.11 -13.81
CA ARG A 125 18.09 11.42 -12.73
C ARG A 125 16.67 11.39 -13.29
N LEU A 126 15.98 10.27 -13.12
CA LEU A 126 14.69 10.03 -13.74
C LEU A 126 13.67 9.45 -12.77
N THR A 127 12.40 9.66 -13.14
CA THR A 127 11.25 9.00 -12.54
C THR A 127 10.34 8.51 -13.66
N VAL A 128 9.92 7.25 -13.59
CA VAL A 128 9.06 6.64 -14.60
C VAL A 128 8.09 5.66 -13.97
N GLY A 129 6.80 5.89 -14.17
CA GLY A 129 5.73 4.91 -13.92
C GLY A 129 5.49 4.06 -15.16
N PHE A 130 5.26 2.76 -15.00
CA PHE A 130 5.09 1.84 -16.13
C PHE A 130 4.27 0.59 -15.75
N GLY A 131 3.77 -0.08 -16.79
CA GLY A 131 3.05 -1.35 -16.65
C GLY A 131 1.59 -1.22 -16.19
N PRO A 132 0.87 -2.34 -16.01
CA PRO A 132 -0.48 -2.38 -15.47
C PRO A 132 -0.45 -2.18 -13.96
N ARG A 133 -1.65 -2.10 -13.38
CA ARG A 133 -1.83 -2.17 -11.93
C ARG A 133 -1.52 -3.59 -11.42
N LEU A 134 -0.69 -3.70 -10.39
CA LEU A 134 -0.25 -4.94 -9.74
C LEU A 134 -0.84 -5.13 -8.34
N ASN A 135 -1.65 -4.17 -7.87
CA ASN A 135 -2.29 -4.21 -6.56
C ASN A 135 -3.63 -4.96 -6.59
N ASP A 136 -3.66 -6.12 -7.25
CA ASP A 136 -4.86 -6.93 -7.45
C ASP A 136 -4.93 -8.17 -6.54
N GLY A 137 -3.95 -8.33 -5.64
CA GLY A 137 -3.84 -9.48 -4.75
C GLY A 137 -3.29 -10.75 -5.40
N ARG A 138 -2.77 -10.70 -6.63
CA ARG A 138 -2.15 -11.86 -7.31
C ARG A 138 -0.63 -11.77 -7.26
N TRP A 139 0.01 -12.92 -7.42
CA TRP A 139 1.46 -13.01 -7.56
C TRP A 139 1.88 -12.66 -8.98
N HIS A 140 2.72 -11.63 -9.11
CA HIS A 140 3.31 -11.17 -10.36
C HIS A 140 4.82 -11.42 -10.33
N PRO A 141 5.39 -12.24 -11.23
CA PRO A 141 6.84 -12.29 -11.43
C PRO A 141 7.33 -10.98 -12.04
N VAL A 142 8.32 -10.38 -11.38
CA VAL A 142 9.03 -9.18 -11.82
C VAL A 142 10.49 -9.52 -12.02
N GLU A 143 11.07 -9.04 -13.13
CA GLU A 143 12.47 -9.24 -13.45
C GLU A 143 13.11 -7.94 -13.92
N LEU A 144 14.30 -7.65 -13.40
CA LEU A 144 15.13 -6.51 -13.76
C LEU A 144 16.48 -7.04 -14.22
N LYS A 145 16.92 -6.63 -15.42
CA LYS A 145 18.24 -7.01 -15.97
C LYS A 145 18.97 -5.81 -16.47
N MET A 146 20.25 -5.74 -16.12
CA MET A 146 21.19 -4.84 -16.75
C MET A 146 21.77 -5.48 -18.01
N ASN A 147 21.69 -4.79 -19.13
CA ASN A 147 22.32 -5.17 -20.39
C ASN A 147 23.17 -4.00 -20.90
N GLY A 148 24.47 -4.03 -20.60
CA GLY A 148 25.34 -2.88 -20.83
C GLY A 148 24.94 -1.70 -19.95
N ASP A 149 24.64 -0.57 -20.58
CA ASP A 149 24.20 0.68 -19.95
C ASP A 149 22.68 0.77 -19.77
N SER A 150 21.96 -0.28 -20.12
CA SER A 150 20.51 -0.28 -20.23
C SER A 150 19.87 -1.18 -19.17
N LEU A 151 18.84 -0.67 -18.50
CA LEU A 151 17.99 -1.42 -17.58
C LEU A 151 16.73 -1.88 -18.34
N LEU A 152 16.48 -3.18 -18.32
CA LEU A 152 15.29 -3.78 -18.89
C LEU A 152 14.44 -4.39 -17.76
N LEU A 153 13.12 -4.21 -17.86
CA LEU A 153 12.17 -4.72 -16.88
C LEU A 153 11.05 -5.51 -17.51
N TRP A 154 10.71 -6.63 -16.87
CA TRP A 154 9.63 -7.51 -17.25
C TRP A 154 8.66 -7.72 -16.10
N VAL A 155 7.38 -7.81 -16.44
CA VAL A 155 6.30 -8.20 -15.53
C VAL A 155 5.49 -9.27 -16.25
N ASP A 156 5.18 -10.37 -15.58
CA ASP A 156 4.38 -11.47 -16.15
C ASP A 156 4.97 -12.01 -17.48
N GLY A 157 6.30 -11.98 -17.60
CA GLY A 157 7.03 -12.43 -18.80
C GLY A 157 6.98 -11.48 -20.00
N LYS A 158 6.39 -10.29 -19.86
CA LYS A 158 6.34 -9.26 -20.90
C LYS A 158 7.31 -8.11 -20.57
N GLU A 159 8.08 -7.66 -21.55
CA GLU A 159 8.92 -6.46 -21.40
C GLU A 159 8.03 -5.23 -21.26
N MET A 160 8.20 -4.50 -20.16
CA MET A 160 7.38 -3.34 -19.81
C MET A 160 8.13 -2.03 -19.99
N LEU A 161 9.46 -2.05 -19.79
CA LEU A 161 10.28 -0.86 -19.84
C LEU A 161 11.73 -1.19 -20.22
N CYS A 162 12.32 -0.35 -21.06
CA CYS A 162 13.73 -0.34 -21.38
C CYS A 162 14.27 1.08 -21.21
N LEU A 163 15.10 1.30 -20.18
CA LEU A 163 15.79 2.55 -19.95
C LEU A 163 17.23 2.40 -20.45
N ARG A 164 17.62 3.22 -21.42
CA ARG A 164 18.97 3.19 -22.00
C ARG A 164 19.85 4.24 -21.34
N GLN A 165 21.16 3.99 -21.31
CA GLN A 165 22.17 4.95 -20.83
C GLN A 165 21.95 5.38 -19.36
N VAL A 166 21.51 4.45 -18.51
CA VAL A 166 21.24 4.70 -17.09
C VAL A 166 22.36 4.28 -16.15
N SER A 167 23.38 3.57 -16.65
CA SER A 167 24.57 3.20 -15.87
C SER A 167 25.79 3.09 -16.78
N ALA A 168 26.99 3.18 -16.20
CA ALA A 168 28.17 2.64 -16.87
C ALA A 168 28.15 1.10 -16.87
N SER A 169 29.04 0.51 -17.68
CA SER A 169 29.37 -0.90 -17.55
C SER A 169 30.03 -1.12 -16.19
N LEU A 170 29.56 -2.12 -15.43
CA LEU A 170 30.15 -2.50 -14.14
C LEU A 170 31.65 -2.85 -14.24
N ALA A 171 32.13 -3.15 -15.46
CA ALA A 171 33.54 -3.42 -15.76
C ALA A 171 34.46 -2.21 -15.57
N ASP A 172 33.93 -0.97 -15.58
CA ASP A 172 34.74 0.25 -15.57
C ASP A 172 35.02 0.80 -14.16
N HIS A 173 34.38 0.26 -13.10
CA HIS A 173 34.51 0.73 -11.71
C HIS A 173 34.64 -0.44 -10.70
N PRO A 174 35.86 -0.97 -10.48
CA PRO A 174 36.09 -2.27 -9.84
C PRO A 174 36.07 -2.31 -8.29
N GLN A 175 35.51 -1.30 -7.61
CA GLN A 175 35.47 -1.29 -6.13
C GLN A 175 34.16 -0.69 -5.61
N LEU A 176 33.05 -1.42 -5.78
CA LEU A 176 31.76 -0.94 -5.34
C LEU A 176 30.96 -2.09 -4.71
N SER A 177 30.61 -1.94 -3.44
CA SER A 177 29.53 -2.72 -2.85
C SER A 177 28.22 -1.99 -3.07
N MET A 178 27.15 -2.74 -3.28
CA MET A 178 25.79 -2.21 -3.36
C MET A 178 24.99 -2.73 -2.19
N ARG A 179 24.21 -1.85 -1.55
CA ARG A 179 23.20 -2.25 -0.58
C ARG A 179 21.85 -2.38 -1.27
N ILE A 180 21.08 -3.38 -0.88
CA ILE A 180 19.70 -3.58 -1.33
C ILE A 180 18.82 -3.70 -0.10
N ALA A 181 17.92 -2.75 0.06
CA ALA A 181 16.92 -2.66 1.11
C ALA A 181 15.56 -3.11 0.57
N LEU A 182 14.87 -4.02 1.26
CA LEU A 182 13.51 -4.44 0.89
C LEU A 182 12.47 -3.76 1.79
N GLY A 183 11.36 -3.31 1.23
CA GLY A 183 10.22 -2.78 2.02
C GLY A 183 10.49 -1.43 2.71
N GLY A 184 11.43 -0.64 2.21
CA GLY A 184 11.78 0.65 2.80
C GLY A 184 12.95 1.33 2.07
N LEU A 185 13.38 2.49 2.59
CA LEU A 185 14.44 3.32 2.03
C LEU A 185 15.63 3.43 3.00
N LEU A 186 16.84 3.63 2.46
CA LEU A 186 18.03 4.01 3.25
C LEU A 186 18.33 5.52 3.17
N LEU A 187 17.39 6.29 2.63
CA LEU A 187 17.44 7.74 2.52
C LEU A 187 16.08 8.37 2.90
N PRO A 188 16.03 9.65 3.29
CA PRO A 188 14.77 10.35 3.54
C PRO A 188 13.93 10.46 2.27
N THR A 189 12.60 10.30 2.38
CA THR A 189 11.66 10.44 1.25
C THR A 189 11.74 11.81 0.56
N SER A 190 12.22 12.85 1.23
CA SER A 190 12.45 14.18 0.66
C SER A 190 13.57 14.24 -0.39
N LYS A 191 14.44 13.23 -0.45
CA LYS A 191 15.46 13.08 -1.51
C LYS A 191 14.89 12.47 -2.78
N LEU A 192 13.75 11.78 -2.70
CA LEU A 192 13.02 11.30 -3.88
C LEU A 192 12.53 12.51 -4.69
N ARG A 193 12.54 12.37 -6.02
CA ARG A 193 12.02 13.44 -6.89
C ARG A 193 10.52 13.62 -6.70
N PHE A 194 9.81 12.51 -6.52
CA PHE A 194 8.41 12.48 -6.17
C PHE A 194 8.26 11.68 -4.88
N PRO A 195 8.17 12.34 -3.71
CA PRO A 195 7.97 11.65 -2.45
C PRO A 195 6.75 10.72 -2.51
N LEU A 196 6.85 9.59 -1.81
CA LEU A 196 5.77 8.63 -1.60
C LEU A 196 5.81 8.14 -0.16
N VAL A 197 4.73 7.51 0.28
CA VAL A 197 4.69 6.79 1.56
C VAL A 197 5.44 5.47 1.39
N PRO A 198 6.56 5.22 2.11
CA PRO A 198 7.38 4.05 1.81
C PRO A 198 6.81 2.71 2.27
N ALA A 199 5.95 2.75 3.28
CA ALA A 199 5.30 1.55 3.80
C ALA A 199 4.58 0.81 2.68
N LEU A 200 4.66 -0.51 2.69
CA LEU A 200 4.02 -1.35 1.69
C LEU A 200 3.49 -2.63 2.34
N ASP A 201 2.18 -2.77 2.44
CA ASP A 201 1.53 -4.04 2.78
C ASP A 201 1.59 -4.97 1.56
N GLY A 202 2.73 -5.65 1.42
CA GLY A 202 3.01 -6.51 0.29
C GLY A 202 3.90 -7.69 0.66
N CYS A 203 3.90 -8.70 -0.20
CA CYS A 203 4.67 -9.91 -0.03
C CYS A 203 5.62 -10.13 -1.21
N ILE A 204 6.85 -10.58 -0.91
CA ILE A 204 7.83 -11.03 -1.88
C ILE A 204 8.20 -12.48 -1.64
N ARG A 205 8.40 -13.25 -2.70
CA ARG A 205 9.00 -14.59 -2.62
C ARG A 205 9.89 -14.88 -3.81
N ARG A 206 10.66 -15.98 -3.71
CA ARG A 206 11.56 -16.44 -4.77
C ARG A 206 12.51 -15.35 -5.25
N ASP A 207 13.00 -14.55 -4.30
CA ASP A 207 13.79 -13.36 -4.57
C ASP A 207 15.27 -13.69 -4.79
N ILE A 208 15.78 -13.21 -5.92
CA ILE A 208 17.18 -13.25 -6.33
C ILE A 208 17.58 -11.80 -6.57
N TRP A 209 18.66 -11.36 -5.95
CA TRP A 209 19.15 -9.99 -6.01
C TRP A 209 20.56 -9.98 -6.59
N LEU A 210 20.72 -9.35 -7.75
CA LEU A 210 21.99 -9.27 -8.48
C LEU A 210 22.69 -10.63 -8.66
N GLY A 211 21.91 -11.68 -8.91
CA GLY A 211 22.41 -13.05 -9.05
C GLY A 211 22.69 -13.79 -7.73
N HIS A 212 22.53 -13.14 -6.58
CA HIS A 212 22.63 -13.76 -5.26
C HIS A 212 21.25 -14.02 -4.68
N GLN A 213 21.02 -15.22 -4.14
CA GLN A 213 19.83 -15.47 -3.34
C GLN A 213 19.97 -14.75 -1.99
N ALA A 214 18.92 -14.06 -1.55
CA ALA A 214 18.91 -13.43 -0.23
C ALA A 214 19.05 -14.51 0.87
N GLN A 215 20.20 -14.55 1.55
CA GLN A 215 20.34 -15.35 2.76
C GLN A 215 19.64 -14.65 3.92
N LEU A 216 18.83 -15.38 4.68
CA LEU A 216 18.17 -14.85 5.89
C LEU A 216 19.25 -14.52 6.94
N SER A 217 19.53 -13.24 7.14
CA SER A 217 20.06 -12.80 8.42
C SER A 217 18.93 -12.97 9.44
N THR A 218 19.09 -13.88 10.39
CA THR A 218 18.15 -14.21 11.47
C THR A 218 18.01 -13.06 12.47
N SER A 219 17.51 -11.92 12.02
CA SER A 219 17.09 -10.78 12.84
C SER A 219 15.72 -10.26 12.43
N ALA A 220 15.01 -10.95 11.52
CA ALA A 220 13.62 -10.66 11.21
C ALA A 220 12.82 -10.90 12.49
N ARG A 221 12.43 -9.81 13.16
CA ARG A 221 11.36 -9.86 14.15
C ARG A 221 10.16 -10.45 13.41
N THR A 222 9.55 -11.46 14.00
CA THR A 222 8.34 -12.11 13.50
C THR A 222 7.21 -11.08 13.51
N SER A 223 7.16 -10.21 12.50
CA SER A 223 5.95 -9.46 12.19
C SER A 223 4.89 -10.50 11.87
N LEU A 224 3.74 -10.43 12.53
CA LEU A 224 2.63 -11.37 12.38
C LEU A 224 2.07 -11.45 10.94
N GLY A 225 2.54 -10.60 10.02
CA GLY A 225 2.24 -10.62 8.59
C GLY A 225 2.74 -11.91 7.93
N ASN A 226 1.90 -12.94 7.97
CA ASN A 226 2.22 -14.23 7.39
C ASN A 226 1.74 -14.23 5.92
N CYS A 227 2.67 -14.01 5.00
CA CYS A 227 2.41 -14.01 3.55
C CYS A 227 1.88 -15.35 3.00
N ASP A 228 1.85 -16.39 3.83
CA ASP A 228 1.34 -17.72 3.51
C ASP A 228 -0.16 -17.90 3.86
N VAL A 229 -0.79 -16.94 4.54
CA VAL A 229 -2.23 -16.97 4.86
C VAL A 229 -3.05 -16.56 3.63
N ASP A 230 -4.26 -17.12 3.51
CA ASP A 230 -5.24 -16.63 2.54
C ASP A 230 -5.71 -15.23 2.93
N LEU A 231 -5.25 -14.25 2.15
CA LEU A 231 -5.55 -12.83 2.35
C LEU A 231 -6.69 -12.37 1.45
N GLN A 232 -7.38 -11.32 1.89
CA GLN A 232 -8.38 -10.58 1.14
C GLN A 232 -8.13 -9.07 1.31
N PRO A 233 -8.58 -8.22 0.37
CA PRO A 233 -8.42 -6.78 0.53
C PRO A 233 -9.15 -6.26 1.77
N GLY A 234 -8.51 -5.37 2.53
CA GLY A 234 -9.09 -4.76 3.73
C GLY A 234 -8.03 -4.09 4.59
N LEU A 235 -8.36 -3.80 5.84
CA LEU A 235 -7.48 -3.19 6.82
C LEU A 235 -7.66 -3.95 8.13
N PHE A 236 -6.63 -4.65 8.58
CA PHE A 236 -6.69 -5.51 9.75
C PHE A 236 -5.95 -4.93 10.95
N PHE A 237 -6.66 -4.84 12.06
CA PHE A 237 -6.14 -4.51 13.39
C PHE A 237 -6.09 -5.78 14.24
N PRO A 238 -4.90 -6.35 14.48
CA PRO A 238 -4.70 -7.36 15.52
C PRO A 238 -4.99 -6.81 16.93
N PRO A 239 -5.21 -7.68 17.93
CA PRO A 239 -5.37 -7.27 19.33
C PRO A 239 -4.24 -6.36 19.82
N GLY A 240 -4.59 -5.33 20.60
CA GLY A 240 -3.63 -4.39 21.19
C GLY A 240 -2.95 -3.41 20.21
N THR A 241 -3.27 -3.49 18.92
CA THR A 241 -2.70 -2.56 17.92
C THR A 241 -3.47 -1.25 17.87
N HIS A 242 -2.77 -0.20 17.43
CA HIS A 242 -3.31 1.15 17.33
C HIS A 242 -2.74 1.93 16.14
N ALA A 243 -3.53 2.86 15.61
CA ALA A 243 -3.11 3.88 14.65
C ALA A 243 -3.71 5.23 15.02
N GLU A 244 -2.98 6.31 14.79
CA GLU A 244 -3.37 7.67 15.16
C GLU A 244 -3.21 8.63 13.98
N PHE A 245 -4.20 9.48 13.79
CA PHE A 245 -4.17 10.59 12.84
C PHE A 245 -4.34 11.91 13.56
N SER A 246 -3.57 12.92 13.15
CA SER A 246 -3.90 14.31 13.48
C SER A 246 -5.20 14.70 12.78
N LEU A 247 -6.12 15.35 13.50
CA LEU A 247 -7.36 15.88 12.90
C LEU A 247 -7.10 16.98 11.87
N GLN A 248 -5.89 17.56 11.83
CA GLN A 248 -5.47 18.52 10.81
C GLN A 248 -5.12 17.84 9.48
N ASP A 249 -4.69 16.58 9.52
CA ASP A 249 -4.22 15.83 8.34
C ASP A 249 -5.34 15.03 7.65
N ILE A 250 -6.52 14.96 8.28
CA ILE A 250 -7.70 14.32 7.71
C ILE A 250 -8.66 15.36 7.11
N PRO A 251 -9.59 14.94 6.25
CA PRO A 251 -10.60 15.84 5.66
C PRO A 251 -11.35 16.65 6.72
N GLN A 252 -11.37 17.97 6.51
CA GLN A 252 -11.98 18.90 7.46
C GLN A 252 -13.51 18.79 7.44
N PRO A 253 -14.17 18.97 8.60
CA PRO A 253 -15.62 19.07 8.67
C PRO A 253 -16.20 20.16 7.79
N HIS A 254 -17.42 19.94 7.29
CA HIS A 254 -18.21 21.03 6.74
C HIS A 254 -18.40 22.11 7.81
N THR A 255 -18.51 23.37 7.39
CA THR A 255 -18.55 24.53 8.30
C THR A 255 -19.93 25.18 8.39
N ASP A 256 -20.83 24.94 7.44
CA ASP A 256 -22.19 25.50 7.43
C ASP A 256 -23.21 24.55 6.76
N PRO A 257 -24.02 23.81 7.55
CA PRO A 257 -23.85 23.61 9.00
C PRO A 257 -22.59 22.79 9.31
N TRP A 258 -22.06 22.89 10.54
CA TRP A 258 -20.93 22.05 10.94
C TRP A 258 -21.34 20.58 11.04
N THR A 259 -20.65 19.71 10.30
CA THR A 259 -20.92 18.27 10.31
C THR A 259 -19.65 17.44 10.12
N PHE A 260 -19.50 16.41 10.96
CA PHE A 260 -18.50 15.36 10.80
C PHE A 260 -19.11 14.00 10.49
N SER A 261 -18.53 13.29 9.52
CA SER A 261 -18.98 11.96 9.13
C SER A 261 -17.82 10.97 9.05
N LEU A 262 -18.02 9.79 9.61
CA LEU A 262 -17.08 8.69 9.59
C LEU A 262 -17.83 7.37 9.36
N GLU A 263 -17.30 6.52 8.49
CA GLU A 263 -17.89 5.22 8.16
C GLU A 263 -16.87 4.09 8.31
N LEU A 264 -17.26 3.03 9.01
CA LEU A 264 -16.46 1.82 9.25
C LEU A 264 -17.16 0.61 8.64
N GLY A 265 -16.57 0.02 7.61
CA GLY A 265 -17.09 -1.19 6.99
C GLY A 265 -16.52 -2.45 7.63
N PHE A 266 -17.16 -3.01 8.67
CA PHE A 266 -16.62 -4.21 9.32
C PHE A 266 -16.82 -5.48 8.47
N LYS A 267 -15.71 -6.21 8.25
CA LYS A 267 -15.67 -7.55 7.62
C LYS A 267 -15.49 -8.68 8.62
N LEU A 268 -14.66 -8.46 9.63
CA LEU A 268 -14.42 -9.40 10.73
C LEU A 268 -14.31 -8.58 12.01
N VAL A 269 -14.85 -9.11 13.10
CA VAL A 269 -14.80 -8.49 14.42
C VAL A 269 -14.78 -9.61 15.46
N ASP A 270 -13.84 -9.51 16.39
CA ASP A 270 -13.70 -10.44 17.50
C ASP A 270 -13.19 -9.74 18.77
N GLY A 271 -13.41 -10.38 19.91
CA GLY A 271 -13.00 -9.89 21.22
C GLY A 271 -13.81 -8.68 21.70
N ALA A 272 -13.23 -7.95 22.64
CA ALA A 272 -13.78 -6.75 23.24
C ALA A 272 -12.69 -5.70 23.47
N GLY A 273 -13.05 -4.43 23.27
CA GLY A 273 -12.10 -3.34 23.35
C GLY A 273 -12.48 -2.11 22.55
N ARG A 274 -11.59 -1.12 22.56
CA ARG A 274 -11.73 0.13 21.84
C ARG A 274 -11.55 -0.09 20.34
N LEU A 275 -12.45 0.51 19.56
CA LEU A 275 -12.38 0.52 18.11
C LEU A 275 -11.90 1.87 17.59
N LEU A 276 -12.37 2.95 18.20
CA LEU A 276 -12.12 4.31 17.75
C LEU A 276 -12.20 5.31 18.91
N THR A 277 -11.35 6.33 18.91
CA THR A 277 -11.42 7.46 19.83
C THR A 277 -11.18 8.78 19.09
N LEU A 278 -11.97 9.80 19.43
CA LEU A 278 -11.72 11.20 19.08
C LEU A 278 -11.40 11.96 20.36
N GLY A 279 -10.27 12.68 20.38
CA GLY A 279 -9.79 13.28 21.62
C GLY A 279 -8.60 14.22 21.47
N THR A 280 -8.10 14.70 22.62
CA THR A 280 -6.89 15.55 22.71
C THR A 280 -5.85 14.90 23.62
N GLY A 281 -4.69 14.55 23.09
CA GLY A 281 -3.68 13.75 23.81
C GLY A 281 -4.17 12.38 24.30
N THR A 282 -3.31 11.62 24.96
CA THR A 282 -3.59 10.20 25.28
C THR A 282 -4.70 9.96 26.31
N ASN A 283 -5.02 10.96 27.13
CA ASN A 283 -5.87 10.80 28.31
C ASN A 283 -7.20 11.56 28.25
N SER A 284 -7.46 12.34 27.19
CA SER A 284 -8.73 13.07 27.03
C SER A 284 -9.45 12.58 25.78
N SER A 285 -10.47 11.76 26.00
CA SER A 285 -11.36 11.27 24.94
C SER A 285 -12.65 12.08 24.94
N TRP A 286 -12.93 12.77 23.84
CA TRP A 286 -14.23 13.42 23.65
C TRP A 286 -15.32 12.40 23.31
N LEU A 287 -14.97 11.42 22.47
CA LEU A 287 -15.85 10.33 22.03
C LEU A 287 -15.05 9.03 21.92
N THR A 288 -15.62 7.94 22.42
CA THR A 288 -15.03 6.61 22.29
C THR A 288 -16.07 5.63 21.76
N LEU A 289 -15.67 4.83 20.79
CA LEU A 289 -16.41 3.71 20.24
C LEU A 289 -15.78 2.42 20.75
N HIS A 290 -16.56 1.65 21.51
CA HIS A 290 -16.09 0.42 22.15
C HIS A 290 -16.90 -0.77 21.65
N LEU A 291 -16.26 -1.91 21.43
CA LEU A 291 -16.89 -3.19 21.15
C LEU A 291 -17.04 -3.97 22.45
N GLN A 292 -18.26 -4.39 22.76
CA GLN A 292 -18.55 -5.26 23.88
C GLN A 292 -19.71 -6.19 23.49
N ASP A 293 -19.49 -7.51 23.59
CA ASP A 293 -20.53 -8.53 23.32
C ASP A 293 -21.23 -8.34 21.97
N GLN A 294 -20.44 -8.17 20.89
CA GLN A 294 -20.93 -7.89 19.51
C GLN A 294 -21.79 -6.62 19.39
N THR A 295 -21.77 -5.75 20.40
CA THR A 295 -22.47 -4.48 20.42
C THR A 295 -21.45 -3.37 20.40
N VAL A 296 -21.68 -2.38 19.55
CA VAL A 296 -20.87 -1.17 19.54
C VAL A 296 -21.49 -0.16 20.48
N VAL A 297 -20.71 0.27 21.46
CA VAL A 297 -21.09 1.21 22.50
C VAL A 297 -20.34 2.52 22.29
N LEU A 298 -21.08 3.58 22.00
CA LEU A 298 -20.56 4.94 21.92
C LEU A 298 -20.67 5.61 23.29
N SER A 299 -19.54 6.08 23.81
CA SER A 299 -19.47 6.80 25.09
C SER A 299 -18.85 8.18 24.91
N SER A 300 -19.39 9.14 25.67
CA SER A 300 -18.81 10.46 25.88
C SER A 300 -18.85 10.74 27.39
N GLU A 301 -17.85 11.45 27.94
CA GLU A 301 -17.57 11.57 29.38
C GLU A 301 -18.75 12.01 30.28
N ALA A 302 -19.86 12.50 29.74
CA ALA A 302 -21.01 12.97 30.52
C ALA A 302 -22.38 12.66 29.90
N GLU A 303 -22.45 11.78 28.90
CA GLU A 303 -23.70 11.49 28.16
C GLU A 303 -24.12 10.02 28.32
N PRO A 304 -25.41 9.71 28.08
CA PRO A 304 -25.86 8.33 27.99
C PRO A 304 -25.04 7.59 26.93
N LYS A 305 -24.73 6.32 27.18
CA LYS A 305 -24.07 5.49 26.17
C LYS A 305 -25.07 5.13 25.08
N LEU A 306 -24.72 5.28 23.80
CA LEU A 306 -25.48 4.65 22.71
C LEU A 306 -24.96 3.24 22.51
N ALA A 307 -25.85 2.29 22.32
CA ALA A 307 -25.47 0.90 22.05
C ALA A 307 -26.21 0.43 20.80
N LEU A 308 -25.48 -0.10 19.83
CA LEU A 308 -26.04 -0.62 18.59
C LEU A 308 -25.42 -2.00 18.28
N PRO A 309 -26.24 -3.07 18.14
CA PRO A 309 -25.72 -4.40 17.80
C PRO A 309 -25.03 -4.38 16.44
N LEU A 310 -23.79 -4.84 16.39
CA LEU A 310 -22.95 -4.76 15.21
C LEU A 310 -23.32 -5.85 14.19
N ALA A 311 -23.57 -5.45 12.96
CA ALA A 311 -23.80 -6.33 11.83
C ALA A 311 -22.65 -6.25 10.83
N VAL A 312 -21.89 -7.35 10.67
CA VAL A 312 -20.83 -7.45 9.66
C VAL A 312 -21.43 -7.33 8.25
N GLY A 313 -20.73 -6.64 7.35
CA GLY A 313 -21.17 -6.43 5.96
C GLY A 313 -22.05 -5.20 5.73
N LEU A 314 -22.43 -4.47 6.79
CA LEU A 314 -23.07 -3.15 6.69
C LEU A 314 -22.16 -2.07 7.29
N PRO A 315 -21.98 -0.91 6.63
CA PRO A 315 -21.15 0.15 7.16
C PRO A 315 -21.77 0.75 8.42
N LEU A 316 -20.98 0.84 9.49
CA LEU A 316 -21.30 1.60 10.69
C LEU A 316 -20.99 3.06 10.42
N GLN A 317 -22.00 3.92 10.48
CA GLN A 317 -21.88 5.36 10.25
C GLN A 317 -21.99 6.12 11.56
N LEU A 318 -20.98 6.94 11.84
CA LEU A 318 -20.96 7.94 12.89
C LEU A 318 -21.12 9.32 12.27
N LYS A 319 -22.17 10.05 12.65
CA LYS A 319 -22.41 11.43 12.22
C LYS A 319 -22.48 12.35 13.43
N LEU A 320 -21.67 13.39 13.42
CA LEU A 320 -21.66 14.46 14.40
C LEU A 320 -22.17 15.72 13.71
N ASP A 321 -23.11 16.42 14.32
CA ASP A 321 -23.49 17.76 13.90
C ASP A 321 -23.54 18.71 15.11
N VAL A 322 -23.94 19.96 14.88
CA VAL A 322 -23.98 21.01 15.91
C VAL A 322 -24.99 20.74 17.03
N PHE A 323 -25.82 19.70 16.96
CA PHE A 323 -26.91 19.44 17.91
C PHE A 323 -26.98 17.99 18.38
N LYS A 324 -26.45 17.04 17.61
CA LYS A 324 -26.60 15.61 17.86
C LYS A 324 -25.39 14.79 17.43
N VAL A 325 -25.27 13.65 18.08
CA VAL A 325 -24.39 12.54 17.72
C VAL A 325 -25.27 11.37 17.31
N ALA A 326 -25.10 10.89 16.09
CA ALA A 326 -25.88 9.78 15.55
C ALA A 326 -24.96 8.61 15.19
N LEU A 327 -25.32 7.42 15.69
CA LEU A 327 -24.71 6.15 15.33
C LEU A 327 -25.75 5.34 14.54
N SER A 328 -25.40 4.88 13.34
CA SER A 328 -26.34 4.14 12.50
C SER A 328 -25.67 3.00 11.75
N GLN A 329 -26.42 1.94 11.49
CA GLN A 329 -25.99 0.82 10.67
C GLN A 329 -27.20 0.22 9.95
N GLY A 330 -27.24 0.40 8.63
CA GLY A 330 -28.42 0.05 7.84
C GLY A 330 -29.69 0.77 8.34
N PRO A 331 -30.78 0.04 8.69
CA PRO A 331 -32.01 0.65 9.18
C PRO A 331 -31.96 1.04 10.68
N LYS A 332 -30.95 0.58 11.42
CA LYS A 332 -30.82 0.88 12.85
C LYS A 332 -30.13 2.23 13.04
N MET A 333 -30.67 3.07 13.91
CA MET A 333 -30.11 4.38 14.23
C MET A 333 -30.39 4.72 15.69
N GLU A 334 -29.35 5.18 16.36
CA GLU A 334 -29.38 5.70 17.73
C GLU A 334 -28.84 7.13 17.70
N VAL A 335 -29.52 8.04 18.41
CA VAL A 335 -29.19 9.48 18.38
C VAL A 335 -29.17 10.03 19.80
N LEU A 336 -28.09 10.73 20.14
CA LEU A 336 -28.00 11.57 21.33
C LEU A 336 -28.13 13.03 20.94
N SER A 337 -29.13 13.71 21.50
CA SER A 337 -29.18 15.16 21.53
C SER A 337 -28.22 15.65 22.61
N THR A 338 -27.19 16.41 22.25
CA THR A 338 -26.15 16.86 23.21
C THR A 338 -26.28 18.35 23.55
N SER A 339 -25.72 18.78 24.67
CA SER A 339 -25.77 20.18 25.13
C SER A 339 -24.88 21.11 24.29
N LEU A 340 -25.42 22.28 23.92
CA LEU A 340 -24.74 23.33 23.12
C LEU A 340 -23.34 23.73 23.63
N LEU A 341 -23.08 23.62 24.94
CA LEU A 341 -21.81 24.00 25.56
C LEU A 341 -20.65 23.02 25.25
N ARG A 342 -20.92 21.73 25.02
CA ARG A 342 -19.90 20.73 24.64
C ARG A 342 -19.67 20.64 23.12
N LEU A 343 -20.56 21.21 22.32
CA LEU A 343 -20.38 21.31 20.86
C LEU A 343 -19.37 22.41 20.48
N ALA A 344 -19.25 23.47 21.30
CA ALA A 344 -18.16 24.43 21.18
C ALA A 344 -16.78 23.81 21.48
N SER A 345 -16.70 22.71 22.24
CA SER A 345 -15.47 21.93 22.40
C SER A 345 -15.19 21.01 21.21
N LEU A 346 -16.22 20.55 20.47
CA LEU A 346 -16.08 19.79 19.23
C LEU A 346 -15.39 20.62 18.14
N TRP A 347 -15.85 21.85 17.91
CA TRP A 347 -15.14 22.76 17.01
C TRP A 347 -13.68 23.00 17.46
N ARG A 348 -13.48 23.18 18.77
CA ARG A 348 -12.14 23.38 19.33
C ARG A 348 -11.25 22.16 19.12
N LEU A 349 -11.79 20.95 19.21
CA LEU A 349 -11.06 19.69 18.99
C LEU A 349 -10.38 19.66 17.62
N TRP A 350 -11.11 20.02 16.55
CA TRP A 350 -10.57 20.06 15.19
C TRP A 350 -9.54 21.19 15.00
N SER A 351 -9.73 22.33 15.66
CA SER A 351 -8.75 23.41 15.66
C SER A 351 -7.55 23.18 16.58
N HIS A 352 -7.55 22.11 17.37
CA HIS A 352 -6.53 21.89 18.39
C HIS A 352 -5.31 21.18 17.81
N PRO A 353 -4.07 21.66 18.08
CA PRO A 353 -2.86 21.01 17.60
C PRO A 353 -2.71 19.53 18.01
N GLN A 354 -3.31 19.14 19.13
CA GLN A 354 -3.27 17.79 19.68
C GLN A 354 -4.57 17.01 19.46
N GLY A 355 -5.47 17.54 18.64
CA GLY A 355 -6.69 16.83 18.24
C GLY A 355 -6.33 15.64 17.37
N HIS A 356 -6.75 14.44 17.76
CA HIS A 356 -6.45 13.21 17.05
C HIS A 356 -7.66 12.29 16.92
N LEU A 357 -7.59 11.44 15.90
CA LEU A 357 -8.44 10.28 15.67
C LEU A 357 -7.57 9.03 15.85
N SER A 358 -7.87 8.22 16.86
CA SER A 358 -7.22 6.93 17.09
C SER A 358 -8.13 5.78 16.68
N LEU A 359 -7.54 4.73 16.12
CA LEU A 359 -8.16 3.46 15.77
C LEU A 359 -7.50 2.34 16.56
N GLY A 360 -8.31 1.39 17.05
CA GLY A 360 -7.85 0.28 17.87
C GLY A 360 -7.64 0.66 19.33
N ALA A 361 -6.71 -0.03 19.99
CA ALA A 361 -6.38 0.17 21.40
C ALA A 361 -5.65 1.50 21.64
N LEU A 362 -5.52 1.91 22.90
CA LEU A 362 -4.51 2.90 23.29
C LEU A 362 -3.14 2.22 23.49
N PRO A 363 -2.04 2.98 23.38
CA PRO A 363 -0.72 2.45 23.71
C PRO A 363 -0.68 1.88 25.14
N GLY A 364 -0.41 0.57 25.26
CA GLY A 364 -0.37 -0.14 26.55
C GLY A 364 -1.73 -0.53 27.13
N GLU A 365 -2.83 -0.35 26.40
CA GLU A 365 -4.16 -0.86 26.78
C GLU A 365 -4.26 -2.35 26.43
N ASP A 366 -4.56 -3.19 27.44
CA ASP A 366 -4.83 -4.60 27.24
C ASP A 366 -6.19 -4.77 26.55
N SER A 367 -6.17 -4.77 25.21
CA SER A 367 -7.36 -4.94 24.38
C SER A 367 -7.32 -6.26 23.63
N SER A 368 -8.41 -7.02 23.75
CA SER A 368 -8.62 -8.24 22.96
C SER A 368 -9.31 -8.00 21.62
N ALA A 369 -9.71 -6.75 21.33
CA ALA A 369 -10.44 -6.43 20.11
C ALA A 369 -9.56 -6.64 18.89
N SER A 370 -10.04 -7.45 17.95
CA SER A 370 -9.46 -7.59 16.62
C SER A 370 -10.53 -7.39 15.58
N PHE A 371 -10.20 -6.65 14.53
CA PHE A 371 -11.18 -6.36 13.49
C PHE A 371 -10.53 -6.12 12.13
N CYS A 372 -11.24 -6.53 11.09
CA CYS A 372 -10.94 -6.20 9.71
C CYS A 372 -11.98 -5.21 9.18
N LEU A 373 -11.53 -4.11 8.60
CA LEU A 373 -12.35 -3.15 7.87
C LEU A 373 -12.23 -3.41 6.37
N SER A 374 -13.34 -3.36 5.63
CA SER A 374 -13.31 -3.24 4.17
C SER A 374 -12.78 -1.87 3.76
N ASP A 375 -13.27 -0.84 4.44
CA ASP A 375 -13.00 0.55 4.18
C ASP A 375 -13.17 1.38 5.45
N LEU A 376 -12.40 2.46 5.52
CA LEU A 376 -12.49 3.52 6.51
C LEU A 376 -12.69 4.83 5.76
N TRP A 377 -13.86 5.44 5.90
CA TRP A 377 -14.19 6.71 5.25
C TRP A 377 -14.32 7.82 6.27
N VAL A 378 -13.74 8.97 5.95
CA VAL A 378 -13.88 10.21 6.72
C VAL A 378 -14.27 11.31 5.73
N GLN A 379 -15.42 11.94 5.94
CA GLN A 379 -15.96 12.99 5.04
C GLN A 379 -16.00 12.58 3.56
N GLY A 380 -16.37 11.34 3.27
CA GLY A 380 -16.44 10.84 1.89
C GLY A 380 -15.08 10.61 1.22
N GLN A 381 -13.97 10.69 1.96
CA GLN A 381 -12.66 10.26 1.49
C GLN A 381 -12.19 9.02 2.25
N ARG A 382 -11.65 8.04 1.53
CA ARG A 382 -11.05 6.85 2.13
C ARG A 382 -9.74 7.23 2.81
N LEU A 383 -9.60 6.90 4.09
CA LEU A 383 -8.40 7.17 4.86
C LEU A 383 -7.39 6.04 4.67
N ASP A 384 -6.14 6.42 4.44
CA ASP A 384 -5.01 5.53 4.21
C ASP A 384 -4.19 5.42 5.50
N ILE A 385 -4.10 4.21 6.06
CA ILE A 385 -3.42 3.94 7.33
C ILE A 385 -1.90 4.09 7.24
N ASP A 386 -1.33 3.98 6.04
CA ASP A 386 0.10 4.23 5.86
C ASP A 386 0.48 5.70 6.06
N LYS A 387 -0.50 6.61 6.03
CA LYS A 387 -0.36 8.04 6.33
C LYS A 387 -0.64 8.42 7.77
N ALA A 388 -0.88 7.44 8.65
CA ALA A 388 -1.07 7.70 10.07
C ALA A 388 0.16 8.41 10.67
N LEU A 389 -0.08 9.32 11.61
CA LEU A 389 0.96 10.02 12.37
C LEU A 389 1.80 9.03 13.17
N SER A 390 1.14 8.02 13.75
CA SER A 390 1.75 6.90 14.45
C SER A 390 0.93 5.64 14.23
N ARG A 391 1.58 4.48 14.12
CA ARG A 391 0.87 3.19 14.07
C ARG A 391 1.74 2.02 14.55
N SER A 392 1.08 0.98 15.04
CA SER A 392 1.70 -0.30 15.40
C SER A 392 2.26 -1.01 14.16
N GLN A 393 3.34 -1.78 14.34
CA GLN A 393 4.01 -2.49 13.25
C GLN A 393 3.17 -3.66 12.69
N ASP A 394 2.34 -4.26 13.53
CA ASP A 394 1.59 -5.47 13.20
C ASP A 394 0.25 -5.21 12.48
N ILE A 395 -0.12 -3.94 12.25
CA ILE A 395 -1.31 -3.59 11.46
C ILE A 395 -1.08 -3.92 9.99
N TRP A 396 -2.03 -4.62 9.37
CA TRP A 396 -2.03 -4.89 7.93
C TRP A 396 -2.90 -3.83 7.25
N THR A 397 -2.27 -2.91 6.52
CA THR A 397 -2.92 -1.67 6.09
C THR A 397 -3.83 -1.83 4.88
N HIS A 398 -3.60 -2.86 4.07
CA HIS A 398 -4.31 -3.13 2.82
C HIS A 398 -4.72 -4.60 2.63
N SER A 399 -4.46 -5.47 3.61
CA SER A 399 -4.88 -6.86 3.63
C SER A 399 -5.57 -7.27 4.94
N CYS A 400 -6.43 -8.29 4.84
CA CYS A 400 -7.05 -8.95 5.97
C CYS A 400 -6.97 -10.46 5.83
N PRO A 401 -6.94 -11.22 6.93
CA PRO A 401 -7.06 -12.66 6.88
C PRO A 401 -8.48 -13.06 6.44
N GLN A 402 -8.63 -14.17 5.72
CA GLN A 402 -9.95 -14.69 5.33
C GLN A 402 -10.74 -15.31 6.49
N SER A 403 -10.04 -15.81 7.50
CA SER A 403 -10.62 -16.30 8.75
C SER A 403 -9.93 -15.61 9.92
N PRO A 404 -10.63 -15.25 11.02
CA PRO A 404 -9.94 -14.89 12.25
C PRO A 404 -9.01 -16.06 12.57
N SER A 405 -7.72 -15.80 12.70
CA SER A 405 -6.75 -16.87 12.84
C SER A 405 -7.13 -17.72 14.04
N ASN A 406 -7.30 -19.01 13.79
CA ASN A 406 -7.47 -20.02 14.83
C ASN A 406 -6.09 -20.31 15.43
N ASP A 407 -5.31 -19.27 15.75
CA ASP A 407 -4.01 -19.41 16.40
C ASP A 407 -4.28 -19.68 17.88
N THR A 408 -4.73 -20.91 18.12
CA THR A 408 -4.48 -21.62 19.35
C THR A 408 -3.00 -21.48 19.68
N HIS A 409 -2.71 -20.83 20.81
CA HIS A 409 -1.59 -21.12 21.69
C HIS A 409 -0.51 -22.03 21.09
N THR A 410 0.57 -21.44 20.57
CA THR A 410 1.88 -22.06 20.66
C THR A 410 2.74 -21.22 21.57
N SER A 411 2.46 -21.35 22.87
CA SER A 411 3.49 -21.24 23.89
C SER A 411 4.57 -22.27 23.60
N HIS A 412 5.81 -21.85 23.39
CA HIS A 412 7.01 -22.47 23.96
C HIS A 412 8.22 -21.54 23.87
#